data_AF-A0A0R1U4A0-F1
#
_entry.id   AF-A0A0R1U4A0-F1
#
_cell.length_a   1.000
_cell.length_b   1.000
_cell.length_c   1.000
_cell.angle_alpha   90.00
_cell.angle_beta   90.00
_cell.angle_gamma   90.00
#
_symmetry.space_group_name_H-M   'P 1'
#
loop_
_entity.id
_entity.type
_entity.pdbx_description
1 polymer ?
#
loop_
_entity_poly.entity_id
_entity_poly.type
_entity_poly.pdbx_seq_one_letter_code
_entity_poly.pdbx_strand_id
1 'polypeptide(L)'
;MLNLTTEQKITTDWIRLPLEEGTFVDVLAKQMPVLSQNLPLIETTYNKMVGNRRMSQKLCSSFLLRDGTSAKRYMPITDSINTFLVAYHNHNDRIPLNTGGRVIMPHATEIVAIIVE
;
A
#
# COMPACT_ATOMS: atom_id res chain seq x y z
N MET A 1 -33.01 17.47 4.66
CA MET A 1 -32.56 16.99 3.34
C MET A 1 -31.10 16.57 3.49
N LEU A 2 -30.81 15.28 3.35
CA LEU A 2 -29.44 14.74 3.44
C LEU A 2 -28.76 15.00 2.09
N ASN A 3 -27.71 15.81 2.09
CA ASN A 3 -26.93 16.10 0.89
C ASN A 3 -26.13 14.86 0.48
N LEU A 4 -26.35 14.46 -0.77
CA LEU A 4 -25.71 13.32 -1.43
C LEU A 4 -24.19 13.44 -1.33
N THR A 5 -23.58 12.36 -0.86
CA THR A 5 -22.14 12.11 -0.86
C THR A 5 -21.54 12.44 -2.22
N THR A 6 -20.64 13.42 -2.25
CA THR A 6 -19.79 13.68 -3.41
C THR A 6 -18.95 12.42 -3.63
N GLU A 7 -19.19 11.69 -4.72
CA GLU A 7 -18.32 10.60 -5.13
C GLU A 7 -16.90 11.16 -5.33
N GLN A 8 -16.01 10.88 -4.38
CA GLN A 8 -14.60 11.22 -4.52
C GLN A 8 -14.02 10.36 -5.64
N LYS A 9 -13.71 11.02 -6.77
CA LYS A 9 -13.05 10.38 -7.90
C LYS A 9 -11.62 10.04 -7.49
N ILE A 10 -11.38 8.79 -7.09
CA ILE A 10 -10.05 8.27 -6.77
C ILE A 10 -9.29 8.17 -8.09
N THR A 11 -8.32 9.06 -8.31
CA THR A 11 -7.36 8.94 -9.40
C THR A 11 -6.29 7.94 -8.98
N THR A 12 -6.17 6.83 -9.68
CA THR A 12 -5.11 5.83 -9.49
C THR A 12 -4.13 5.98 -10.63
N ASP A 13 -2.92 6.46 -10.34
CA ASP A 13 -1.83 6.53 -11.31
C ASP A 13 -0.68 5.63 -10.86
N TRP A 14 0.03 5.05 -11.84
CA TRP A 14 1.29 4.36 -11.56
C TRP A 14 2.33 5.36 -11.08
N ILE A 15 3.10 4.97 -10.06
CA ILE A 15 4.21 5.81 -9.61
C ILE A 15 5.24 5.89 -10.73
N ARG A 16 5.51 7.11 -11.19
CA ARG A 16 6.52 7.37 -12.22
C ARG A 16 7.90 7.35 -11.57
N LEU A 17 8.86 6.67 -12.21
CA LEU A 17 10.27 6.71 -11.84
C LEU A 17 10.99 7.76 -12.72
N PRO A 18 11.92 8.57 -12.18
CA PRO A 18 12.39 8.59 -10.79
C PRO A 18 11.34 9.14 -9.82
N LEU A 19 11.37 8.65 -8.57
CA LEU A 19 10.44 9.08 -7.52
C LEU A 19 10.63 10.56 -7.22
N GLU A 20 9.54 11.29 -7.02
CA GLU A 20 9.61 12.68 -6.55
C GLU A 20 10.23 12.72 -5.14
N GLU A 21 11.29 13.52 -4.99
CA GLU A 21 12.04 13.62 -3.74
C GLU A 21 11.15 14.13 -2.59
N GLY A 22 11.25 13.45 -1.44
CA GLY A 22 10.53 13.85 -0.22
C GLY A 22 9.09 13.33 -0.12
N THR A 23 8.66 12.48 -1.06
CA THR A 23 7.46 11.65 -0.90
C THR A 23 7.73 10.49 0.07
N PHE A 24 6.69 9.96 0.71
CA PHE A 24 6.88 8.80 1.59
C PHE A 24 7.36 7.57 0.82
N VAL A 25 6.90 7.41 -0.43
CA VAL A 25 7.34 6.34 -1.32
C VAL A 25 8.83 6.46 -1.65
N ASP A 26 9.34 7.67 -1.87
CA ASP A 26 10.79 7.93 -2.04
C ASP A 26 11.60 7.47 -0.80
N VAL A 27 11.13 7.82 0.41
CA VAL A 27 11.75 7.35 1.65
C VAL A 27 11.70 5.83 1.77
N LEU A 28 10.56 5.22 1.43
CA LEU A 28 10.37 3.78 1.47
C LEU A 28 11.29 3.03 0.51
N ALA A 29 11.38 3.51 -0.74
CA ALA A 29 12.25 2.94 -1.75
C ALA A 29 13.74 3.07 -1.39
N LYS A 30 14.13 4.18 -0.75
CA LYS A 30 15.50 4.39 -0.23
C LYS A 30 15.84 3.45 0.92
N GLN A 31 14.90 3.22 1.84
CA GLN A 31 15.10 2.35 3.01
C GLN A 31 15.00 0.86 2.66
N MET A 32 14.21 0.50 1.65
CA MET A 32 13.91 -0.89 1.29
C MET A 32 13.96 -1.12 -0.23
N PRO A 33 15.16 -1.09 -0.84
CA PRO A 33 15.31 -1.15 -2.31
C PRO A 33 14.78 -2.45 -2.95
N VAL A 34 14.75 -3.54 -2.18
CA VAL A 34 14.24 -4.85 -2.64
C VAL A 34 12.77 -4.77 -3.05
N LEU A 35 11.99 -3.87 -2.45
CA LEU A 35 10.57 -3.71 -2.82
C LEU A 35 10.41 -3.11 -4.20
N SER A 36 11.10 -2.01 -4.50
CA SER A 36 10.97 -1.34 -5.80
C SER A 36 11.50 -2.19 -6.96
N GLN A 37 12.37 -3.16 -6.67
CA GLN A 37 12.86 -4.13 -7.66
C GLN A 37 11.86 -5.27 -7.94
N ASN A 38 11.06 -5.67 -6.94
CA ASN A 38 10.23 -6.88 -7.03
C ASN A 38 8.73 -6.60 -7.09
N LEU A 39 8.29 -5.44 -6.62
CA LEU A 39 6.89 -5.06 -6.58
C LEU A 39 6.67 -3.59 -6.97
N PRO A 40 5.69 -3.32 -7.84
CA PRO A 40 5.22 -1.95 -8.03
C PRO A 40 4.60 -1.42 -6.73
N LEU A 41 4.99 -0.20 -6.38
CA LEU A 41 4.36 0.60 -5.34
C LEU A 41 3.33 1.50 -6.02
N ILE A 42 2.13 1.58 -5.46
CA ILE A 42 1.03 2.44 -5.93
C ILE A 42 0.68 3.38 -4.79
N GLU A 43 0.84 4.69 -4.99
CA GLU A 43 0.46 5.67 -3.99
C GLU A 43 -0.97 6.12 -4.29
N THR A 44 -1.86 5.98 -3.32
CA THR A 44 -3.25 6.45 -3.44
C THR A 44 -3.49 7.71 -2.61
N THR A 45 -2.41 8.36 -2.13
CA THR A 45 -2.50 9.49 -1.20
C THR A 45 -3.42 10.57 -1.73
N TYR A 46 -4.56 10.71 -1.05
CA TYR A 46 -5.14 12.02 -0.84
C TYR A 46 -4.14 12.80 0.01
N ASN A 47 -3.39 13.72 -0.59
CA ASN A 47 -2.79 14.83 0.14
C ASN A 47 -3.93 15.68 0.72
N LYS A 48 -4.57 15.20 1.79
CA LYS A 48 -5.65 15.93 2.47
C LYS A 48 -5.00 17.11 3.18
N MET A 49 -4.92 18.24 2.48
CA MET A 49 -4.65 19.52 3.11
C MET A 49 -5.81 19.82 4.07
N VAL A 50 -5.58 19.67 5.36
CA VAL A 50 -6.46 20.20 6.40
C VAL A 50 -5.82 21.49 6.90
N GLY A 51 -6.14 22.61 6.25
CA GLY A 51 -5.43 23.88 6.43
C GLY A 51 -4.02 23.87 5.84
N ASN A 52 -3.05 24.53 6.50
CA ASN A 52 -1.65 24.63 6.07
C ASN A 52 -0.73 23.49 6.59
N ARG A 53 -1.28 22.39 7.13
CA ARG A 53 -0.48 21.29 7.66
C ARG A 53 -0.65 20.05 6.79
N ARG A 54 0.47 19.52 6.28
CA ARG A 54 0.55 18.15 5.76
C ARG A 54 0.32 17.21 6.95
N MET A 55 -0.86 16.62 7.06
CA MET A 55 -1.06 15.53 8.02
C MET A 55 -0.43 14.26 7.43
N SER A 56 0.65 13.79 8.05
CA SER A 56 1.15 12.42 7.90
C SER A 56 0.09 11.47 8.49
N GLN A 57 -0.92 11.09 7.72
CA GLN A 57 -1.76 9.96 8.11
C GLN A 57 -0.87 8.73 8.19
N LYS A 58 -0.98 7.98 9.29
CA LYS A 58 -0.22 6.74 9.48
C LYS A 58 -0.64 5.77 8.37
N LEU A 59 0.22 5.62 7.36
CA LEU A 59 -0.11 4.90 6.14
C LEU A 59 -0.35 3.42 6.45
N CYS A 60 -1.52 2.94 6.03
CA CYS A 60 -1.79 1.50 6.00
C CYS A 60 -1.41 1.00 4.61
N SER A 61 -1.07 -0.28 4.49
CA SER A 61 -0.80 -0.88 3.18
C SER A 61 -1.95 -1.80 2.78
N SER A 62 -2.47 -1.58 1.58
CA SER A 62 -3.25 -2.55 0.84
C SER A 62 -2.30 -3.37 -0.04
N PHE A 63 -2.54 -4.67 -0.19
CA PHE A 63 -1.84 -5.52 -1.14
C PHE A 63 -2.80 -5.89 -2.26
N LEU A 64 -2.32 -5.79 -3.50
CA LEU A 64 -3.05 -6.27 -4.67
C LEU A 64 -2.62 -7.71 -4.94
N LEU A 65 -3.58 -8.63 -4.97
CA LEU A 65 -3.36 -10.02 -5.33
C LEU A 65 -3.48 -10.23 -6.85
N ARG A 66 -2.91 -11.32 -7.35
CA ARG A 66 -2.91 -11.68 -8.78
C ARG A 66 -4.31 -11.85 -9.37
N ASP A 67 -5.29 -12.21 -8.55
CA ASP A 67 -6.71 -12.32 -8.93
C ASP A 67 -7.43 -10.95 -8.99
N GLY A 68 -6.72 -9.86 -8.68
CA GLY A 68 -7.26 -8.50 -8.61
C GLY A 68 -7.86 -8.13 -7.26
N THR A 69 -7.87 -9.04 -6.28
CA THR A 69 -8.36 -8.74 -4.94
C THR A 69 -7.44 -7.75 -4.23
N SER A 70 -8.00 -6.65 -3.73
CA SER A 70 -7.30 -5.75 -2.81
C SER A 70 -7.56 -6.20 -1.37
N ALA A 71 -6.50 -6.38 -0.59
CA ALA A 71 -6.59 -6.81 0.80
C ALA A 71 -5.68 -5.99 1.70
N LYS A 72 -6.22 -5.49 2.80
CA LYS A 72 -5.55 -4.59 3.74
C LYS A 72 -4.80 -5.34 4.81
N ARG A 73 -3.68 -4.78 5.21
CA ARG A 73 -3.06 -5.10 6.49
C ARG A 73 -3.15 -3.86 7.38
N TYR A 74 -3.91 -3.98 8.47
CA TYR A 74 -4.12 -2.91 9.45
C TYR A 74 -2.91 -2.78 10.39
N MET A 75 -1.74 -2.58 9.82
CA MET A 75 -0.47 -2.35 10.51
C MET A 75 0.23 -1.16 9.85
N PRO A 76 1.14 -0.49 10.56
CA PRO A 76 2.03 0.48 9.94
C PRO A 76 2.69 -0.11 8.69
N ILE A 77 2.75 0.67 7.62
CA ILE A 77 3.28 0.21 6.34
C ILE A 77 4.69 -0.41 6.43
N THR A 78 5.55 0.11 7.31
CA THR A 78 6.88 -0.47 7.59
C THR A 78 6.79 -1.91 8.08
N ASP A 79 5.85 -2.19 8.98
CA ASP A 79 5.65 -3.52 9.57
C ASP A 79 5.00 -4.47 8.56
N SER A 80 4.06 -3.96 7.77
CA SER A 80 3.42 -4.70 6.69
C SER A 80 4.43 -5.15 5.64
N ILE A 81 5.34 -4.25 5.28
CA ILE A 81 6.40 -4.50 4.32
C ILE A 81 7.44 -5.48 4.87
N ASN A 82 7.89 -5.29 6.11
CA ASN A 82 8.81 -6.23 6.76
C ASN A 82 8.21 -7.64 6.80
N THR A 83 6.92 -7.76 7.12
CA THR A 83 6.21 -9.04 7.07
C THR A 83 6.24 -9.63 5.66
N PHE A 84 5.96 -8.80 4.64
CA PHE A 84 6.00 -9.25 3.25
C PHE A 84 7.38 -9.79 2.86
N LEU A 85 8.45 -9.05 3.18
CA LEU A 85 9.81 -9.45 2.83
C LEU A 85 10.21 -10.78 3.48
N VAL A 86 9.91 -10.94 4.77
CA VAL A 86 10.13 -12.22 5.47
C VAL A 86 9.37 -13.35 4.77
N ALA A 87 8.10 -13.13 4.45
CA ALA A 87 7.28 -14.13 3.81
C ALA A 87 7.75 -14.47 2.38
N TYR A 88 8.21 -13.46 1.64
CA TYR A 88 8.73 -13.60 0.29
C TYR A 88 10.03 -14.41 0.27
N HIS A 89 10.96 -14.13 1.18
CA HIS A 89 12.23 -14.85 1.29
C HIS A 89 12.07 -16.28 1.81
N ASN A 90 11.11 -16.52 2.70
CA ASN A 90 10.86 -17.86 3.25
C ASN A 90 10.09 -18.77 2.28
N HIS A 91 9.56 -18.24 1.16
CA HIS A 91 8.79 -18.90 0.08
C HIS A 91 7.52 -19.67 0.49
N ASN A 92 7.38 -20.07 1.75
CA ASN A 92 6.26 -20.85 2.29
C ASN A 92 5.41 -20.08 3.28
N ASP A 93 5.80 -18.85 3.64
CA ASP A 93 5.08 -18.05 4.62
C ASP A 93 3.87 -17.36 3.98
N ARG A 94 2.77 -17.36 4.73
CA ARG A 94 1.50 -16.74 4.36
C ARG A 94 1.30 -15.48 5.15
N ILE A 95 0.72 -14.48 4.51
CA ILE A 95 0.52 -13.16 5.12
C ILE A 95 -0.96 -13.00 5.46
N PRO A 96 -1.34 -12.74 6.73
CA PRO A 96 -2.72 -12.44 7.05
C PRO A 96 -3.10 -11.06 6.48
N LEU A 97 -4.10 -11.05 5.60
CA LEU A 97 -4.67 -9.86 4.96
C LEU A 97 -6.19 -9.85 5.13
N ASN A 98 -6.79 -8.66 5.18
CA ASN A 98 -8.23 -8.47 5.38
C ASN A 98 -8.87 -7.83 4.15
N THR A 99 -9.89 -8.46 3.56
CA THR A 99 -10.60 -7.93 2.39
C THR A 99 -11.84 -7.08 2.76
N GLY A 100 -11.94 -6.60 4.00
CA GLY A 100 -13.07 -5.83 4.55
C GLY A 100 -14.16 -6.66 5.23
N GLY A 101 -14.20 -7.99 4.99
CA GLY A 101 -15.18 -8.90 5.61
C GLY A 101 -14.65 -10.30 5.94
N ARG A 102 -13.42 -10.61 5.53
CA ARG A 102 -12.75 -11.88 5.80
C ARG A 102 -11.24 -11.69 5.89
N VAL A 103 -10.60 -12.53 6.68
CA VAL A 103 -9.15 -12.67 6.70
C VAL A 103 -8.77 -13.78 5.73
N ILE A 104 -7.86 -13.47 4.82
CA ILE A 104 -7.24 -14.40 3.88
C ILE A 104 -5.76 -14.55 4.20
N MET A 105 -5.17 -15.66 3.78
CA MET A 105 -3.77 -16.03 4.05
C MET A 105 -3.03 -16.36 2.75
N PRO A 106 -2.89 -15.41 1.81
CA PRO A 106 -2.17 -15.66 0.56
C PRO A 106 -0.67 -15.84 0.79
N HIS A 107 -0.04 -16.54 -0.14
CA HIS A 107 1.41 -16.57 -0.27
C HIS A 107 1.93 -15.22 -0.78
N ALA A 108 3.15 -14.84 -0.37
CA ALA A 108 3.78 -13.61 -0.85
C ALA A 108 3.91 -13.56 -2.40
N THR A 109 4.05 -14.71 -3.06
CA THR A 109 4.11 -14.85 -4.52
C THR A 109 2.80 -14.52 -5.25
N GLU A 110 1.68 -14.45 -4.52
CA GLU A 110 0.37 -14.08 -5.05
C GLU A 110 0.15 -12.56 -5.03
N ILE A 111 1.01 -11.81 -4.33
CA ILE A 111 0.97 -10.35 -4.28
C ILE A 111 1.68 -9.79 -5.51
N VAL A 112 1.02 -8.85 -6.19
CA VAL A 112 1.51 -8.23 -7.43
C VAL A 112 1.75 -6.72 -7.30
N ALA A 113 1.23 -6.08 -6.26
CA ALA A 113 1.53 -4.68 -5.95
C ALA A 113 1.29 -4.37 -4.46
N ILE A 114 1.95 -3.32 -3.98
CA ILE A 114 1.67 -2.72 -2.68
C ILE A 114 1.06 -1.34 -2.92
N ILE A 115 -0.14 -1.16 -2.39
CA ILE A 115 -0.89 0.09 -2.43
C ILE A 115 -0.68 0.80 -1.10
N VAL A 116 -0.13 2.00 -1.16
CA VAL A 116 0.13 2.90 -0.04
C VAL A 116 -1.06 3.84 0.11
N GLU A 117 -1.76 3.75 1.25
CA GLU A 117 -2.98 4.51 1.59
C GLU A 117 -2.78 5.45 2.76
#